data_AF-C7ZLP9-F1
#
_entry.id   AF-C7ZLP9-F1
#
_cell.length_a   1.000
_cell.length_b   1.000
_cell.length_c   1.000
_cell.angle_alpha   90.00
_cell.angle_beta   90.00
_cell.angle_gamma   90.00
#
_symmetry.space_group_name_H-M   'P 1'
#
loop_
_entity.id
_entity.type
_entity.pdbx_description
1 polymer ?
#
loop_
_entity_poly.entity_id
_entity_poly.type
_entity_poly.pdbx_seq_one_letter_code
_entity_poly.pdbx_strand_id
1 'polypeptide(L)'
;MATKKKTYPSEPVPTDYVSWSSKDKLQWLDSQGYAHDPTINLGDCYRSGAKVTQIFTVITKLLQQVYASFRGKTNQTIWKALSTFLNAYNKSITHLSNDVYSSVASLLTTGQFNNESNLIEPVSISDLPIENEDGTSNMVTTIRDFKEKIWPYFLTVLELLQDKWTWLSKVNPIMNVSYNNLIKAMVDAGETFFLEYQKEQDKSPWAKG
;
A
#
# COMPACT_ATOMS: atom_id res chain seq x y z
N MET A 1 1.77 20.93 -29.36
CA MET A 1 0.97 21.80 -28.48
C MET A 1 1.13 21.28 -27.06
N ALA A 2 1.69 22.07 -26.14
CA ALA A 2 1.76 21.69 -24.73
C ALA A 2 0.38 21.92 -24.11
N THR A 3 -0.31 20.85 -23.73
CA THR A 3 -1.53 20.93 -22.92
C THR A 3 -1.16 21.58 -21.59
N LYS A 4 -1.72 22.78 -21.33
CA LYS A 4 -1.51 23.48 -20.07
C LYS A 4 -2.10 22.59 -18.95
N LYS A 5 -1.26 22.14 -18.01
CA LYS A 5 -1.74 21.35 -16.86
C LYS A 5 -2.78 22.17 -16.10
N LYS A 6 -3.89 21.52 -15.72
CA LYS A 6 -4.92 22.13 -14.86
C LYS A 6 -4.27 22.52 -13.54
N THR A 7 -4.58 23.72 -13.06
CA THR A 7 -4.14 24.24 -11.76
C THR A 7 -5.36 24.50 -10.88
N TYR A 8 -5.17 24.40 -9.58
CA TYR A 8 -6.18 24.62 -8.56
C TYR A 8 -5.78 25.81 -7.67
N PRO A 9 -6.74 26.57 -7.12
CA PRO A 9 -6.44 27.56 -6.09
C PRO A 9 -5.85 26.88 -4.84
N SER A 10 -5.03 27.60 -4.08
CA SER A 10 -4.47 27.13 -2.80
C SER A 10 -4.88 28.10 -1.70
N GLU A 11 -6.17 28.10 -1.39
CA GLU A 11 -6.74 28.95 -0.36
C GLU A 11 -6.40 28.45 1.04
N PRO A 12 -6.28 29.34 2.04
CA PRO A 12 -6.14 28.93 3.42
C PRO A 12 -7.31 28.03 3.85
N VAL A 13 -7.03 27.06 4.70
CA VAL A 13 -8.08 26.22 5.29
C VAL A 13 -9.06 27.11 6.08
N PRO A 14 -10.38 26.98 5.87
CA PRO A 14 -11.39 27.70 6.64
C PRO A 14 -11.28 27.45 8.15
N THR A 15 -11.50 28.49 8.95
CA THR A 15 -11.35 28.41 10.41
C THR A 15 -12.32 27.43 11.08
N ASP A 16 -13.48 27.20 10.46
CA ASP A 16 -14.53 26.29 10.93
C ASP A 16 -14.46 24.90 10.26
N TYR A 17 -13.45 24.64 9.42
CA TYR A 17 -13.31 23.41 8.63
C TYR A 17 -13.47 22.12 9.44
N VAL A 18 -12.93 22.08 10.66
CA VAL A 18 -13.02 20.90 11.53
C VAL A 18 -14.47 20.50 11.82
N SER A 19 -15.39 21.46 11.88
CA SER A 19 -16.81 21.24 12.15
C SER A 19 -17.61 20.73 10.93
N TRP A 20 -17.02 20.80 9.73
CA TRP A 20 -17.70 20.41 8.51
C TRP A 20 -17.91 18.90 8.40
N SER A 21 -18.94 18.52 7.63
CA SER A 21 -19.17 17.12 7.29
C SER A 21 -18.03 16.59 6.43
N SER A 22 -17.79 15.27 6.44
CA SER A 22 -16.75 14.67 5.58
C SER A 22 -16.99 14.93 4.09
N LYS A 23 -18.27 15.08 3.68
CA LYS A 23 -18.63 15.40 2.30
C LYS A 23 -18.18 16.82 1.92
N ASP A 24 -18.44 17.79 2.79
CA ASP A 24 -18.08 19.20 2.53
C ASP A 24 -16.55 19.39 2.58
N LYS A 25 -15.88 18.70 3.50
CA LYS A 25 -14.42 18.61 3.56
C LYS A 25 -13.82 18.10 2.25
N LEU A 26 -14.34 16.98 1.75
CA LEU A 26 -13.87 16.41 0.49
C LEU A 26 -14.15 17.33 -0.71
N GLN A 27 -15.34 17.95 -0.76
CA GLN A 27 -15.68 18.90 -1.81
C GLN A 27 -14.76 20.12 -1.81
N TRP A 28 -14.36 20.58 -0.62
CA TRP A 28 -13.34 21.63 -0.51
C TRP A 28 -12.00 21.13 -1.01
N LEU A 29 -11.50 19.98 -0.55
CA LEU A 29 -10.23 19.40 -1.04
C LEU A 29 -10.21 19.23 -2.57
N ASP A 30 -11.33 18.86 -3.19
CA ASP A 30 -11.48 18.75 -4.65
C ASP A 30 -11.28 20.07 -5.39
N SER A 31 -11.55 21.19 -4.72
CA SER A 31 -11.34 22.53 -5.27
C SER A 31 -9.92 23.06 -5.07
N GLN A 32 -9.10 22.41 -4.24
CA GLN A 32 -7.84 22.97 -3.76
C GLN A 32 -6.61 22.27 -4.34
N GLY A 33 -5.58 23.07 -4.57
CA GLY A 33 -4.24 22.66 -4.96
C GLY A 33 -3.30 22.69 -3.77
N TYR A 34 -2.29 21.82 -3.81
CA TYR A 34 -1.22 21.85 -2.82
C TYR A 34 -0.45 23.17 -2.89
N ALA A 35 -0.19 23.79 -1.73
CA ALA A 35 0.32 25.16 -1.64
C ALA A 35 1.66 25.37 -2.39
N HIS A 36 2.51 24.34 -2.43
CA HIS A 36 3.80 24.38 -3.11
C HIS A 36 3.76 23.88 -4.56
N ASP A 37 2.67 23.20 -4.97
CA ASP A 37 2.44 22.78 -6.34
C ASP A 37 0.92 22.78 -6.64
N PRO A 38 0.38 23.87 -7.22
CA PRO A 38 -1.06 23.98 -7.49
C PRO A 38 -1.53 23.06 -8.63
N THR A 39 -0.65 22.28 -9.26
CA THR A 39 -1.05 21.23 -10.20
C THR A 39 -1.47 19.94 -9.51
N ILE A 40 -1.15 19.80 -8.22
CA ILE A 40 -1.52 18.64 -7.39
C ILE A 40 -2.82 18.96 -6.64
N ASN A 41 -3.89 18.22 -6.94
CA ASN A 41 -5.18 18.38 -6.28
C ASN A 41 -5.22 17.65 -4.95
N LEU A 42 -5.67 18.32 -3.88
CA LEU A 42 -5.74 17.73 -2.54
C LEU A 42 -6.79 16.62 -2.45
N GLY A 43 -7.92 16.74 -3.14
CA GLY A 43 -8.94 15.69 -3.23
C GLY A 43 -8.40 14.41 -3.87
N ASP A 44 -7.63 14.54 -4.95
CA ASP A 44 -6.96 13.41 -5.61
C ASP A 44 -5.88 12.79 -4.71
N CYS A 45 -5.14 13.58 -3.94
CA CYS A 45 -4.20 13.07 -2.93
C CYS A 45 -4.92 12.22 -1.88
N TYR A 46 -6.05 12.73 -1.35
CA TYR A 46 -6.87 12.01 -0.37
C TYR A 46 -7.35 10.66 -0.93
N ARG A 47 -7.95 10.66 -2.13
CA ARG A 47 -8.44 9.43 -2.78
C ARG A 47 -7.33 8.44 -3.06
N SER A 48 -6.19 8.93 -3.54
CA SER A 48 -4.99 8.13 -3.82
C SER A 48 -4.50 7.42 -2.56
N GLY A 49 -4.29 8.16 -1.47
CA GLY A 49 -3.84 7.57 -0.21
C GLY A 49 -4.88 6.64 0.42
N ALA A 50 -6.18 6.99 0.36
CA ALA A 50 -7.26 6.13 0.84
C ALA A 50 -7.30 4.79 0.08
N LYS A 51 -7.13 4.82 -1.26
CA LYS A 51 -7.04 3.61 -2.10
C LYS A 51 -5.83 2.76 -1.72
N VAL A 52 -4.68 3.37 -1.49
CA VAL A 52 -3.47 2.67 -1.04
C VAL A 52 -3.68 1.99 0.32
N THR A 53 -4.25 2.69 1.30
CA THR A 53 -4.58 2.10 2.60
C THR A 53 -5.56 0.93 2.48
N GLN A 54 -6.57 1.03 1.62
CA GLN A 54 -7.50 -0.07 1.34
C GLN A 54 -6.75 -1.28 0.76
N ILE A 55 -5.89 -1.07 -0.23
CA ILE A 55 -5.06 -2.12 -0.84
C ILE A 55 -4.21 -2.82 0.22
N PHE A 56 -3.45 -2.08 1.03
CA PHE A 56 -2.59 -2.66 2.06
C PHE A 56 -3.39 -3.42 3.12
N THR A 57 -4.60 -2.95 3.46
CA THR A 57 -5.49 -3.65 4.39
C THR A 57 -5.91 -5.01 3.83
N VAL A 58 -6.32 -5.04 2.57
CA VAL A 58 -6.69 -6.28 1.87
C VAL A 58 -5.51 -7.25 1.78
N ILE A 59 -4.34 -6.78 1.35
CA ILE A 59 -3.13 -7.61 1.27
C ILE A 59 -2.77 -8.21 2.63
N THR A 60 -2.89 -7.41 3.71
CA THR A 60 -2.64 -7.89 5.08
C THR A 60 -3.60 -9.02 5.46
N LYS A 61 -4.89 -8.91 5.14
CA LYS A 61 -5.88 -9.97 5.41
C LYS A 61 -5.56 -11.25 4.63
N LEU A 62 -5.18 -11.12 3.36
CA LEU A 62 -4.80 -12.27 2.54
C LEU A 62 -3.51 -12.95 3.05
N LEU A 63 -2.53 -12.19 3.51
CA LEU A 63 -1.33 -12.73 4.15
C LEU A 63 -1.63 -13.44 5.47
N GLN A 64 -2.59 -12.96 6.26
CA GLN A 64 -3.05 -13.65 7.46
C GLN A 64 -3.68 -15.01 7.14
N GLN A 65 -4.43 -15.12 6.03
CA GLN A 65 -4.95 -16.40 5.55
C GLN A 65 -3.83 -17.34 5.11
N VAL A 66 -2.83 -16.83 4.38
CA VAL A 66 -1.61 -17.58 4.02
C VAL A 66 -0.92 -18.12 5.26
N TYR A 67 -0.71 -17.29 6.28
CA TYR A 67 -0.13 -17.69 7.55
C TYR A 67 -0.95 -18.79 8.25
N ALA A 68 -2.28 -18.62 8.33
CA ALA A 68 -3.16 -19.61 8.92
C ALA A 68 -3.11 -20.96 8.19
N SER A 69 -3.01 -20.96 6.86
CA SER A 69 -2.87 -22.18 6.03
C SER A 69 -1.56 -22.95 6.23
N PHE A 70 -0.56 -22.32 6.85
CA PHE A 70 0.71 -22.93 7.21
C PHE A 70 0.77 -23.44 8.65
N ARG A 71 -0.16 -23.01 9.51
CA ARG A 71 -0.18 -23.39 10.91
C ARG A 71 -0.37 -24.91 11.02
N GLY A 72 0.66 -25.60 11.51
CA GLY A 72 0.66 -27.07 11.66
C GLY A 72 1.41 -27.84 10.56
N LYS A 73 1.99 -27.18 9.55
CA LYS A 73 2.88 -27.83 8.57
C LYS A 73 4.29 -27.96 9.13
N THR A 74 4.93 -29.12 8.92
CA THR A 74 6.18 -29.53 9.58
C THR A 74 7.47 -29.08 8.88
N ASN A 75 7.39 -28.47 7.69
CA ASN A 75 8.60 -28.03 6.98
C ASN A 75 9.17 -26.74 7.58
N GLN A 76 10.20 -26.90 8.41
CA GLN A 76 10.87 -25.83 9.14
C GLN A 76 11.50 -24.77 8.20
N THR A 77 11.99 -25.17 7.04
CA THR A 77 12.61 -24.24 6.07
C THR A 77 11.58 -23.26 5.52
N ILE A 78 10.41 -23.77 5.08
CA ILE A 78 9.34 -22.92 4.56
C ILE A 78 8.77 -22.02 5.65
N TRP A 79 8.60 -22.56 6.87
CA TRP A 79 8.11 -21.77 8.00
C TRP A 79 9.07 -20.63 8.37
N LYS A 80 10.39 -20.88 8.32
CA LYS A 80 11.41 -19.84 8.52
C LYS A 80 11.31 -18.77 7.43
N ALA A 81 11.19 -19.17 6.17
CA ALA A 81 11.06 -18.24 5.05
C ALA A 81 9.78 -17.38 5.16
N LEU A 82 8.64 -18.00 5.50
CA LEU A 82 7.38 -17.29 5.76
C LEU A 82 7.53 -16.29 6.91
N SER A 83 8.16 -16.70 8.02
CA SER A 83 8.38 -15.82 9.17
C SER A 83 9.26 -14.62 8.82
N THR A 84 10.31 -14.84 8.03
CA THR A 84 11.16 -13.75 7.51
C THR A 84 10.37 -12.81 6.62
N PHE A 85 9.54 -13.34 5.71
CA PHE A 85 8.68 -12.54 4.85
C PHE A 85 7.68 -11.70 5.65
N LEU A 86 6.93 -12.29 6.58
CA LEU A 86 5.95 -11.57 7.41
C LEU A 86 6.62 -10.49 8.28
N ASN A 87 7.81 -10.77 8.82
CA ASN A 87 8.56 -9.78 9.58
C ASN A 87 9.00 -8.61 8.70
N ALA A 88 9.47 -8.87 7.48
CA ALA A 88 9.84 -7.83 6.53
C ALA A 88 8.61 -7.03 6.05
N TYR A 89 7.47 -7.70 5.83
CA TYR A 89 6.18 -7.07 5.53
C TYR A 89 5.73 -6.11 6.64
N ASN A 90 5.75 -6.57 7.90
CA ASN A 90 5.38 -5.72 9.03
C ASN A 90 6.29 -4.50 9.15
N LYS A 91 7.61 -4.67 8.95
CA LYS A 91 8.57 -3.56 9.01
C LYS A 91 8.44 -2.56 7.86
N SER A 92 7.88 -2.98 6.72
CA SER A 92 7.74 -2.15 5.53
C SER A 92 6.31 -1.63 5.38
N ILE A 93 5.40 -2.49 4.94
CA ILE A 93 4.06 -2.15 4.49
C ILE A 93 3.16 -1.69 5.64
N THR A 94 3.24 -2.33 6.81
CA THR A 94 2.41 -1.89 7.95
C THR A 94 2.78 -0.48 8.40
N HIS A 95 4.08 -0.16 8.47
CA HIS A 95 4.55 1.19 8.81
C HIS A 95 4.17 2.20 7.72
N LEU A 96 4.40 1.86 6.44
CA LEU A 96 4.02 2.72 5.32
C LEU A 96 2.51 2.99 5.30
N SER A 97 1.69 1.95 5.53
CA SER A 97 0.23 2.07 5.60
C SER A 97 -0.20 3.02 6.70
N ASN A 98 0.45 2.98 7.86
CA ASN A 98 0.14 3.87 8.98
C ASN A 98 0.51 5.32 8.66
N ASP A 99 1.66 5.56 8.03
CA ASP A 99 2.08 6.90 7.62
C ASP A 99 1.13 7.49 6.57
N VAL A 100 0.76 6.70 5.57
CA VAL A 100 -0.22 7.10 4.53
C VAL A 100 -1.58 7.37 5.17
N TYR A 101 -2.07 6.46 6.01
CA TYR A 101 -3.35 6.63 6.72
C TYR A 101 -3.38 7.91 7.56
N SER A 102 -2.32 8.14 8.35
CA SER A 102 -2.19 9.34 9.19
C SER A 102 -2.19 10.61 8.33
N SER A 103 -1.51 10.58 7.19
CA SER A 103 -1.46 11.70 6.24
C SER A 103 -2.81 12.00 5.62
N VAL A 104 -3.56 10.99 5.14
CA VAL A 104 -4.89 11.21 4.55
C VAL A 104 -5.96 11.54 5.60
N ALA A 105 -5.85 10.98 6.80
CA ALA A 105 -6.72 11.32 7.92
C ALA A 105 -6.51 12.78 8.32
N SER A 106 -5.25 13.23 8.42
CA SER A 106 -4.94 14.65 8.63
C SER A 106 -5.54 15.50 7.51
N LEU A 107 -5.27 15.16 6.25
CA LEU A 107 -5.78 15.94 5.11
C LEU A 107 -7.30 16.10 5.14
N LEU A 108 -8.04 15.04 5.44
CA LEU A 108 -9.49 15.11 5.57
C LEU A 108 -9.93 15.92 6.79
N THR A 109 -9.28 15.75 7.95
CA THR A 109 -9.73 16.35 9.21
C THR A 109 -9.30 17.80 9.42
N THR A 110 -8.13 18.19 8.89
CA THR A 110 -7.52 19.51 9.08
C THR A 110 -7.34 20.30 7.78
N GLY A 111 -7.59 19.68 6.62
CA GLY A 111 -7.35 20.30 5.32
C GLY A 111 -5.87 20.32 4.91
N GLN A 112 -4.98 19.74 5.72
CA GLN A 112 -3.52 19.78 5.53
C GLN A 112 -2.88 18.43 5.80
N PHE A 113 -1.77 18.17 5.12
CA PHE A 113 -0.89 17.04 5.47
C PHE A 113 -0.26 17.28 6.83
N ASN A 114 -0.18 16.23 7.65
CA ASN A 114 0.55 16.25 8.92
C ASN A 114 2.08 16.33 8.71
N ASN A 115 2.56 15.92 7.53
CA ASN A 115 3.94 16.02 7.12
C ASN A 115 4.04 16.27 5.60
N GLU A 116 4.25 17.53 5.24
CA GLU A 116 4.40 17.97 3.85
C GLU A 116 5.61 17.36 3.13
N SER A 117 6.64 16.92 3.86
CA SER A 117 7.79 16.24 3.26
C SER A 117 7.47 14.84 2.72
N ASN A 118 6.32 14.29 3.12
CA ASN A 118 5.80 12.98 2.72
C ASN A 118 4.51 13.14 1.89
N LEU A 119 4.50 14.09 0.95
CA LEU A 119 3.37 14.33 0.07
C LEU A 119 2.88 13.04 -0.60
N ILE A 120 1.58 12.76 -0.45
CA ILE A 120 0.90 11.67 -1.14
C ILE A 120 0.48 12.18 -2.52
N GLU A 121 1.35 12.00 -3.51
CA GLU A 121 1.00 12.40 -4.88
C GLU A 121 -0.11 11.50 -5.45
N PRO A 122 -1.04 12.04 -6.25
CA PRO A 122 -2.06 11.25 -6.91
C PRO A 122 -1.44 10.19 -7.82
N VAL A 123 -1.85 8.93 -7.64
CA VAL A 123 -1.44 7.82 -8.49
C VAL A 123 -2.66 7.07 -9.03
N SER A 124 -2.61 6.69 -10.30
CA SER A 124 -3.66 5.90 -10.93
C SER A 124 -3.38 4.42 -10.67
N ILE A 125 -4.00 3.88 -9.63
CA ILE A 125 -3.89 2.46 -9.28
C ILE A 125 -5.12 1.72 -9.83
N SER A 126 -4.87 0.62 -10.54
CA SER A 126 -5.96 -0.27 -11.00
C SER A 126 -6.71 -0.86 -9.81
N ASP A 127 -7.96 -1.27 -10.01
CA ASP A 127 -8.69 -1.96 -8.94
C ASP A 127 -8.04 -3.28 -8.55
N LEU A 128 -8.22 -3.65 -7.28
CA LEU A 128 -7.76 -4.95 -6.79
C LEU A 128 -8.43 -6.07 -7.60
N PRO A 129 -7.69 -7.13 -7.98
CA PRO A 129 -8.25 -8.27 -8.70
C PRO A 129 -8.99 -9.22 -7.75
N ILE A 130 -9.90 -8.69 -6.91
CA ILE A 130 -10.76 -9.47 -6.01
C ILE A 130 -12.19 -8.91 -6.06
N GLU A 131 -13.17 -9.80 -5.92
CA GLU A 131 -14.59 -9.42 -6.01
C GLU A 131 -15.09 -8.69 -4.75
N ASN A 132 -14.44 -8.91 -3.60
CA ASN A 132 -14.90 -8.39 -2.31
C ASN A 132 -13.94 -7.35 -1.73
N GLU A 133 -14.44 -6.13 -1.53
CA GLU A 133 -13.68 -5.00 -1.00
C GLU A 133 -13.23 -5.16 0.46
N ASP A 134 -13.82 -6.10 1.20
CA ASP A 134 -13.48 -6.39 2.60
C ASP A 134 -12.27 -7.34 2.74
N GLY A 135 -11.69 -7.79 1.63
CA GLY A 135 -10.56 -8.73 1.63
C GLY A 135 -10.95 -10.19 1.90
N THR A 136 -12.25 -10.52 1.95
CA THR A 136 -12.73 -11.91 1.94
C THR A 136 -12.81 -12.41 0.50
N SER A 137 -11.69 -12.81 -0.08
CA SER A 137 -11.70 -13.31 -1.46
C SER A 137 -11.95 -14.82 -1.49
N ASN A 138 -13.07 -15.24 -2.10
CA ASN A 138 -13.28 -16.66 -2.46
C ASN A 138 -12.29 -17.12 -3.55
N MET A 139 -11.60 -16.19 -4.23
CA MET A 139 -10.65 -16.47 -5.31
C MET A 139 -9.21 -16.68 -4.82
N VAL A 140 -8.89 -16.25 -3.60
CA VAL A 140 -7.55 -16.38 -3.00
C VAL A 140 -7.66 -17.27 -1.78
N THR A 141 -7.70 -18.58 -2.01
CA THR A 141 -7.84 -19.57 -0.92
C THR A 141 -6.54 -20.32 -0.67
N THR A 142 -5.56 -20.22 -1.57
CA THR A 142 -4.28 -20.90 -1.47
C THR A 142 -3.09 -19.93 -1.55
N ILE A 143 -1.92 -20.38 -1.08
CA ILE A 143 -0.65 -19.66 -1.27
C ILE A 143 -0.33 -19.48 -2.77
N ARG A 144 -0.72 -20.47 -3.59
CA ARG A 144 -0.55 -20.39 -5.05
C ARG A 144 -1.38 -19.26 -5.63
N ASP A 145 -2.66 -19.14 -5.25
CA ASP A 145 -3.51 -18.03 -5.69
C ASP A 145 -2.95 -16.68 -5.28
N PHE A 146 -2.46 -16.56 -4.04
CA PHE A 146 -1.84 -15.33 -3.58
C PHE A 146 -0.62 -14.98 -4.44
N LYS A 147 0.27 -15.94 -4.67
CA LYS A 147 1.48 -15.76 -5.49
C LYS A 147 1.16 -15.38 -6.94
N GLU A 148 0.16 -16.00 -7.55
CA GLU A 148 -0.11 -15.85 -8.98
C GLU A 148 -1.00 -14.64 -9.29
N LYS A 149 -1.97 -14.33 -8.42
CA LYS A 149 -2.99 -13.30 -8.70
C LYS A 149 -2.75 -12.00 -7.94
N ILE A 150 -2.24 -12.08 -6.71
CA ILE A 150 -2.19 -10.94 -5.79
C ILE A 150 -0.79 -10.34 -5.72
N TRP A 151 0.23 -11.19 -5.63
CA TRP A 151 1.60 -10.74 -5.50
C TRP A 151 2.07 -9.86 -6.68
N PRO A 152 1.83 -10.20 -7.96
CA PRO A 152 2.28 -9.36 -9.08
C PRO A 152 1.56 -8.00 -9.13
N TYR A 153 0.27 -8.00 -8.82
CA TYR A 153 -0.51 -6.77 -8.66
C TYR A 153 0.10 -5.90 -7.54
N PHE A 154 0.40 -6.51 -6.40
CA PHE A 154 0.96 -5.79 -5.26
C PHE A 154 2.33 -5.18 -5.58
N LEU A 155 3.20 -5.92 -6.26
CA LEU A 155 4.48 -5.41 -6.75
C LEU A 155 4.30 -4.23 -7.70
N THR A 156 3.35 -4.32 -8.64
CA THR A 156 3.05 -3.22 -9.58
C THR A 156 2.59 -1.96 -8.83
N VAL A 157 1.74 -2.11 -7.80
CA VAL A 157 1.35 -0.98 -6.95
C VAL A 157 2.57 -0.37 -6.26
N LEU A 158 3.43 -1.21 -5.65
CA LEU A 158 4.62 -0.71 -4.97
C LEU A 158 5.54 0.04 -5.92
N GLU A 159 5.80 -0.49 -7.12
CA GLU A 159 6.62 0.19 -8.12
C GLU A 159 6.05 1.56 -8.51
N LEU A 160 4.73 1.65 -8.72
CA LEU A 160 4.06 2.94 -8.99
C LEU A 160 4.23 3.93 -7.84
N LEU A 161 4.11 3.46 -6.59
CA LEU A 161 4.33 4.30 -5.42
C LEU A 161 5.79 4.75 -5.33
N GLN A 162 6.75 3.87 -5.61
CA GLN A 162 8.17 4.21 -5.56
C GLN A 162 8.59 5.21 -6.64
N ASP A 163 7.97 5.15 -7.83
CA ASP A 163 8.17 6.12 -8.91
C ASP A 163 7.61 7.50 -8.54
N LYS A 164 6.40 7.53 -7.96
CA LYS A 164 5.66 8.78 -7.72
C LYS A 164 5.97 9.43 -6.39
N TRP A 165 6.13 8.65 -5.32
CA TRP A 165 6.36 9.14 -3.97
C TRP A 165 7.85 9.15 -3.67
N THR A 166 8.54 10.17 -4.20
CA THR A 166 10.00 10.31 -4.09
C THR A 166 10.52 10.27 -2.65
N TRP A 167 9.70 10.66 -1.68
CA TRP A 167 10.02 10.61 -0.26
C TRP A 167 10.24 9.19 0.27
N LEU A 168 9.75 8.14 -0.41
CA LEU A 168 10.03 6.75 -0.05
C LEU A 168 11.52 6.37 -0.16
N SER A 169 12.29 7.14 -0.94
CA SER A 169 13.75 7.01 -1.03
C SER A 169 14.50 7.69 0.11
N LYS A 170 13.86 8.63 0.82
CA LYS A 170 14.50 9.36 1.93
C LYS A 170 14.65 8.44 3.14
N VAL A 171 15.74 8.61 3.88
CA VAL A 171 15.96 7.86 5.13
C VAL A 171 14.90 8.29 6.14
N ASN A 172 14.11 7.33 6.62
CA ASN A 172 13.20 7.58 7.74
C ASN A 172 14.04 7.70 9.03
N PRO A 173 13.96 8.81 9.77
CA PRO A 173 14.82 9.06 10.92
C PRO A 173 14.54 8.10 12.09
N ILE A 174 13.32 7.57 12.20
CA ILE A 174 12.92 6.65 13.27
C ILE A 174 13.46 5.24 12.99
N MET A 175 13.38 4.80 11.72
CA MET A 175 13.80 3.44 11.33
C MET A 175 15.27 3.38 10.88
N ASN A 176 15.91 4.52 10.67
CA ASN A 176 17.26 4.65 10.11
C ASN A 176 17.45 3.90 8.77
N VAL A 177 16.39 3.87 7.96
CA VAL A 177 16.35 3.22 6.64
C VAL A 177 15.23 3.84 5.81
N SER A 178 15.33 3.80 4.49
CA SER A 178 14.27 4.26 3.59
C SER A 178 13.17 3.21 3.43
N TYR A 179 11.95 3.66 3.09
CA TYR A 179 10.87 2.74 2.74
C TYR A 179 11.23 1.90 1.52
N ASN A 180 11.95 2.44 0.54
CA ASN A 180 12.41 1.69 -0.62
C ASN A 180 13.30 0.49 -0.24
N ASN A 181 14.21 0.67 0.70
CA ASN A 181 15.06 -0.42 1.17
C ASN A 181 14.25 -1.46 1.97
N LEU A 182 13.27 -1.02 2.77
CA LEU A 182 12.37 -1.92 3.50
C LEU A 182 11.46 -2.73 2.57
N ILE A 183 10.89 -2.08 1.54
CA ILE A 183 10.08 -2.71 0.50
C ILE A 183 10.94 -3.73 -0.25
N LYS A 184 12.15 -3.37 -0.67
CA LYS A 184 13.06 -4.31 -1.33
C LYS A 184 13.33 -5.55 -0.48
N ALA A 185 13.67 -5.36 0.80
CA ALA A 185 13.90 -6.48 1.71
C ALA A 185 12.66 -7.37 1.88
N MET A 186 11.46 -6.79 1.87
CA MET A 186 10.20 -7.52 1.92
C MET A 186 9.94 -8.32 0.64
N VAL A 187 10.19 -7.73 -0.53
CA VAL A 187 10.07 -8.41 -1.83
C VAL A 187 11.05 -9.59 -1.90
N ASP A 188 12.33 -9.37 -1.59
CA ASP A 188 13.36 -10.41 -1.61
C ASP A 188 13.01 -11.58 -0.65
N ALA A 189 12.43 -11.27 0.52
CA ALA A 189 11.96 -12.28 1.47
C ALA A 189 10.71 -13.03 0.99
N GLY A 190 9.77 -12.33 0.35
CA GLY A 190 8.58 -12.92 -0.28
C GLY A 190 8.95 -13.90 -1.39
N GLU A 191 9.85 -13.51 -2.30
CA GLU A 191 10.35 -14.39 -3.35
C GLU A 191 11.03 -15.63 -2.80
N THR A 192 11.84 -15.48 -1.75
CA THR A 192 12.47 -16.61 -1.05
C THR A 192 11.41 -17.57 -0.49
N PHE A 193 10.36 -17.05 0.14
CA PHE A 193 9.26 -17.86 0.64
C PHE A 193 8.53 -18.61 -0.49
N PHE A 194 8.19 -17.94 -1.59
CA PHE A 194 7.50 -18.58 -2.71
C PHE A 194 8.35 -19.63 -3.42
N LEU A 195 9.67 -19.43 -3.48
CA LEU A 195 10.61 -20.40 -4.01
C LEU A 195 10.67 -21.66 -3.14
N GLU A 196 10.83 -21.50 -1.82
CA GLU A 196 10.84 -22.64 -0.88
C GLU A 196 9.50 -23.38 -0.86
N TYR A 197 8.40 -22.65 -0.96
CA TYR A 197 7.07 -23.26 -1.07
C TYR A 197 6.93 -24.09 -2.36
N GLN A 198 7.39 -23.59 -3.51
CA GLN A 198 7.33 -24.31 -4.79
C GLN A 198 8.12 -25.61 -4.73
N LYS A 199 9.36 -25.58 -4.21
CA LYS A 199 10.21 -26.76 -4.06
C LYS A 199 9.53 -27.88 -3.27
N GLU A 200 8.69 -27.53 -2.30
CA GLU A 200 7.96 -28.51 -1.51
C GLU A 200 6.76 -29.09 -2.25
N GLN A 201 6.04 -28.26 -3.00
CA GLN A 201 4.96 -28.76 -3.86
C GLN A 201 5.49 -29.76 -4.89
N ASP A 202 6.68 -29.49 -5.47
CA ASP A 202 7.29 -30.34 -6.49
C ASP A 202 7.82 -31.68 -5.93
N LYS A 203 8.04 -31.77 -4.61
CA LYS A 203 8.42 -33.02 -3.92
C LYS A 203 7.22 -33.93 -3.62
N SER A 204 5.99 -33.42 -3.74
CA SER A 204 4.80 -34.23 -3.50
C SER A 204 4.65 -35.26 -4.63
N PRO A 205 4.57 -36.57 -4.34
CA PRO A 205 4.48 -37.63 -5.35
C PRO A 205 3.21 -37.58 -6.21
N TRP A 206 2.27 -36.69 -5.89
CA TRP A 206 1.03 -36.44 -6.64
C TRP A 206 1.12 -35.27 -7.65
N ALA A 207 2.25 -34.56 -7.72
CA ALA A 207 2.45 -33.44 -8.66
C ALA A 207 2.83 -33.88 -10.09
N LYS A 208 2.98 -35.19 -10.34
CA LYS A 208 3.12 -35.80 -11.67
C LYS A 208 1.90 -36.67 -11.96
N GLY A 209 0.80 -36.04 -12.35
CA GLY A 209 -0.41 -36.70 -12.82
C GLY A 209 -1.01 -35.90 -13.96
#